data_AF-A0A1Z8U738-F1
#
_entry.id   AF-A0A1Z8U738-F1
#
_cell.length_a   1.000
_cell.length_b   1.000
_cell.length_c   1.000
_cell.angle_alpha   90.00
_cell.angle_beta   90.00
_cell.angle_gamma   90.00
#
_symmetry.space_group_name_H-M   'P 1'
#
loop_
_entity.id
_entity.type
_entity.pdbx_description
1 polymer ?
#
loop_
_entity_poly.entity_id
_entity_poly.type
_entity_poly.pdbx_seq_one_letter_code
_entity_poly.pdbx_strand_id
1 'polypeptide(L)'
;MNPILATNLVSLGKEVFDRFTAAPKQFEAKSNATFANELQIAETTISKKPIEDLEKKFLNHEDIKEFLSTEIGNQVHLEKRADGSMQLISASGRTLLLPNNGESCRLGSELFSASIDKGVNLSAHRANAILIQR
;
A
#
# COMPACT_ATOMS: atom_id res chain seq x y z
N MET A 1 -70.09 -23.03 6.49
CA MET A 1 -68.70 -22.94 6.99
C MET A 1 -67.79 -23.55 5.94
N ASN A 2 -66.92 -22.75 5.32
CA ASN A 2 -65.96 -23.22 4.32
C ASN A 2 -64.55 -23.22 4.95
N PRO A 3 -63.86 -24.38 5.03
CA PRO A 3 -62.48 -24.40 5.47
C PRO A 3 -61.59 -23.95 4.30
N ILE A 4 -61.10 -22.73 4.40
CA ILE A 4 -59.95 -22.26 3.63
C ILE A 4 -58.91 -21.93 4.70
N LEU A 5 -57.64 -22.26 4.43
CA LEU A 5 -56.42 -21.98 5.21
C LEU A 5 -55.81 -23.21 5.89
N ALA A 6 -55.07 -24.02 5.11
CA ALA A 6 -53.95 -24.80 5.64
C ALA A 6 -52.96 -25.30 4.56
N THR A 7 -53.37 -25.32 3.28
CA THR A 7 -52.57 -25.94 2.21
C THR A 7 -51.29 -25.16 1.85
N ASN A 8 -51.26 -23.83 2.04
CA ASN A 8 -50.12 -23.00 1.62
C ASN A 8 -48.93 -23.02 2.60
N LEU A 9 -49.13 -23.33 3.89
CA LEU A 9 -48.05 -23.43 4.89
C LEU A 9 -47.27 -24.74 4.76
N VAL A 10 -47.94 -25.84 4.42
CA VAL A 10 -47.31 -27.15 4.25
C VAL A 10 -46.38 -27.18 3.05
N SER A 11 -46.67 -26.40 2.00
CA SER A 11 -45.82 -26.33 0.79
C SER A 11 -44.51 -25.57 1.01
N LEU A 12 -44.51 -24.49 1.81
CA LEU A 12 -43.30 -23.71 2.12
C LEU A 12 -42.32 -24.50 3.00
N GLY A 13 -42.83 -25.27 3.96
CA GLY A 13 -41.98 -26.11 4.82
C GLY A 13 -41.25 -27.21 4.05
N LYS A 14 -41.89 -27.79 3.03
CA LYS A 14 -41.31 -28.83 2.20
C LYS A 14 -40.17 -28.31 1.32
N GLU A 15 -40.32 -27.12 0.71
CA GLU A 15 -39.24 -26.53 -0.09
C GLU A 15 -37.99 -26.19 0.74
N VAL A 16 -38.17 -25.75 1.98
CA VAL A 16 -37.04 -25.47 2.89
C VAL A 16 -36.35 -26.76 3.31
N PHE A 17 -37.13 -27.80 3.63
CA PHE A 17 -36.60 -29.11 3.99
C PHE A 17 -35.85 -29.77 2.82
N ASP A 18 -36.44 -29.77 1.62
CA ASP A 18 -35.83 -30.33 0.41
C ASP A 18 -34.54 -29.57 0.04
N ARG A 19 -34.46 -28.25 0.28
CA ARG A 19 -33.22 -27.47 0.12
C ARG A 19 -32.13 -27.83 1.13
N PHE A 20 -32.50 -28.24 2.34
CA PHE A 20 -31.55 -28.63 3.39
C PHE A 20 -31.03 -30.06 3.22
N THR A 21 -31.85 -30.95 2.66
CA THR A 21 -31.49 -32.37 2.45
C THR A 21 -30.92 -32.65 1.07
N ALA A 22 -31.03 -31.73 0.11
CA ALA A 22 -30.38 -31.86 -1.18
C ALA A 22 -28.85 -31.84 -0.99
N ALA A 23 -28.18 -32.89 -1.46
CA ALA A 23 -26.72 -32.95 -1.49
C ALA A 23 -26.14 -31.68 -2.13
N PRO A 24 -25.08 -31.08 -1.57
CA PRO A 24 -24.56 -29.83 -2.06
C PRO A 24 -24.18 -30.01 -3.53
N LYS A 25 -24.83 -29.25 -4.42
CA LYS A 25 -24.34 -29.10 -5.79
C LYS A 25 -22.89 -28.66 -5.66
N GLN A 26 -21.95 -29.49 -6.14
CA GLN A 26 -20.56 -29.10 -6.26
C GLN A 26 -20.54 -27.77 -7.02
N PHE A 27 -20.27 -26.69 -6.31
CA PHE A 27 -19.80 -25.48 -6.94
C PHE A 27 -18.49 -25.89 -7.60
N GLU A 28 -18.42 -25.77 -8.93
CA GLU A 28 -17.14 -25.86 -9.62
C GLU A 28 -16.20 -24.89 -8.93
N ALA A 29 -15.19 -25.45 -8.27
CA ALA A 29 -14.16 -24.66 -7.61
C ALA A 29 -13.49 -23.85 -8.72
N LYS A 30 -13.88 -22.57 -8.85
CA LYS A 30 -13.13 -21.61 -9.65
C LYS A 30 -11.69 -21.74 -9.20
N SER A 31 -10.84 -22.19 -10.12
CA SER A 31 -9.46 -22.50 -9.82
C SER A 31 -8.79 -21.28 -9.19
N ASN A 32 -8.07 -21.50 -8.09
CA ASN A 32 -7.27 -20.49 -7.39
C ASN A 32 -6.16 -19.86 -8.29
N ALA A 33 -6.10 -20.24 -9.57
CA ALA A 33 -5.17 -19.73 -10.57
C ALA A 33 -5.37 -18.24 -10.87
N THR A 34 -6.58 -17.68 -10.70
CA THR A 34 -6.81 -16.24 -10.92
C THR A 34 -6.12 -15.40 -9.85
N PHE A 35 -6.23 -15.78 -8.57
CA PHE A 35 -5.57 -15.04 -7.48
C PHE A 35 -4.05 -15.18 -7.53
N ALA A 36 -3.53 -16.39 -7.78
CA ALA A 36 -2.09 -16.60 -7.88
C ALA A 36 -1.46 -15.82 -9.05
N ASN A 37 -2.16 -15.74 -10.20
CA ASN A 37 -1.72 -14.92 -11.32
C ASN A 37 -1.79 -13.43 -11.01
N GLU A 38 -2.87 -12.94 -10.39
CA GLU A 38 -2.95 -11.52 -10.00
C GLU A 38 -1.91 -11.16 -8.94
N LEU A 39 -1.60 -12.07 -8.00
CA LEU A 39 -0.52 -11.88 -7.03
C LEU A 39 0.84 -11.84 -7.72
N GLN A 40 1.11 -12.75 -8.65
CA GLN A 40 2.38 -12.76 -9.41
C GLN A 40 2.53 -11.52 -10.30
N ILE A 41 1.43 -11.03 -10.89
CA ILE A 41 1.42 -9.78 -11.65
C ILE A 41 1.67 -8.59 -10.71
N ALA A 42 1.07 -8.56 -9.53
CA ALA A 42 1.34 -7.54 -8.52
C ALA A 42 2.81 -7.56 -8.08
N GLU A 43 3.37 -8.74 -7.81
CA GLU A 43 4.79 -8.92 -7.44
C GLU A 43 5.76 -8.49 -8.56
N THR A 44 5.41 -8.72 -9.83
CA THR A 44 6.25 -8.36 -10.98
C THR A 44 6.06 -6.91 -11.44
N THR A 45 4.91 -6.29 -11.14
CA THR A 45 4.64 -4.86 -11.39
C THR A 45 5.33 -3.95 -10.38
N ILE A 46 5.82 -4.50 -9.26
CA ILE A 46 6.77 -3.83 -8.36
C ILE A 46 8.07 -3.65 -9.16
N SER A 47 8.12 -2.52 -9.85
CA SER A 47 9.20 -2.13 -10.74
C SER A 47 10.52 -2.32 -10.01
N LYS A 48 11.34 -3.26 -10.48
CA LYS A 48 12.76 -3.38 -10.15
C LYS A 48 13.55 -2.18 -10.69
N LYS A 49 13.06 -0.96 -10.53
CA LYS A 49 13.94 0.20 -10.61
C LYS A 49 14.97 0.02 -9.50
N PRO A 50 16.27 0.11 -9.81
CA PRO A 50 17.29 0.12 -8.78
C PRO A 50 17.01 1.33 -7.89
N ILE A 51 16.79 1.08 -6.59
CA ILE A 51 16.52 2.13 -5.60
C ILE A 51 17.63 3.17 -5.63
N GLU A 52 18.86 2.72 -5.88
CA GLU A 52 20.06 3.55 -6.03
C GLU A 52 19.91 4.64 -7.10
N ASP A 53 19.24 4.37 -8.23
CA ASP A 53 19.02 5.40 -9.27
C ASP A 53 17.95 6.41 -8.85
N LEU A 54 16.94 5.98 -8.09
CA LEU A 54 15.92 6.87 -7.53
C LEU A 54 16.51 7.73 -6.42
N GLU A 55 17.34 7.16 -5.54
CA GLU A 55 18.09 7.91 -4.53
C GLU A 55 18.98 8.95 -5.17
N LYS A 56 19.78 8.59 -6.18
CA LYS A 56 20.61 9.57 -6.90
C LYS A 56 19.78 10.69 -7.50
N LYS A 57 18.64 10.39 -8.12
CA LYS A 57 17.75 11.42 -8.69
C LYS A 57 17.16 12.33 -7.61
N PHE A 58 16.75 11.77 -6.49
CA PHE A 58 16.20 12.53 -5.36
C PHE A 58 17.27 13.43 -4.71
N LEU A 59 18.47 12.90 -4.47
CA LEU A 59 19.60 13.63 -3.89
C LEU A 59 20.13 14.75 -4.79
N ASN A 60 20.00 14.60 -6.12
CA ASN A 60 20.47 15.59 -7.09
C ASN A 60 19.48 16.74 -7.33
N HIS A 61 18.26 16.68 -6.78
CA HIS A 61 17.31 17.77 -6.90
C HIS A 61 17.79 19.01 -6.12
N GLU A 62 17.64 20.21 -6.69
CA GLU A 62 18.23 21.46 -6.17
C GLU A 62 17.84 21.73 -4.70
N ASP A 63 16.54 21.77 -4.40
CA ASP A 63 16.03 22.02 -3.04
C ASP A 63 16.56 21.01 -2.00
N ILE A 64 16.65 19.74 -2.41
CA ILE A 64 17.09 18.64 -1.54
C ILE A 64 18.59 18.77 -1.32
N LYS A 65 19.36 19.01 -2.37
CA LYS A 65 20.81 19.19 -2.31
C LYS A 65 21.19 20.38 -1.43
N GLU A 66 20.48 21.50 -1.54
CA GLU A 66 20.72 22.68 -0.69
C GLU A 66 20.43 22.38 0.78
N PHE A 67 19.29 21.77 1.07
CA PHE A 67 18.94 21.35 2.43
C PHE A 67 19.97 20.38 3.02
N LEU A 68 20.37 19.38 2.24
CA LEU A 68 21.37 18.40 2.67
C LEU A 68 22.76 19.03 2.86
N SER A 69 23.14 19.99 2.02
CA SER A 69 24.42 20.71 2.15
C SER A 69 24.49 21.55 3.44
N THR A 70 23.34 21.97 3.98
CA THR A 70 23.31 22.73 5.24
C THR A 70 23.31 21.83 6.47
N GLU A 71 22.88 20.57 6.33
CA GLU A 71 22.70 19.62 7.43
C GLU A 71 23.81 18.56 7.46
N ILE A 72 25.08 18.93 7.21
CA ILE A 72 26.23 18.01 7.16
C ILE A 72 26.46 17.34 8.53
N GLY A 73 26.54 16.00 8.53
CA GLY A 73 26.76 15.20 9.74
C GLY A 73 25.50 14.86 10.54
N ASN A 74 24.34 15.43 10.18
CA ASN A 74 23.06 15.11 10.82
C ASN A 74 22.32 13.99 10.08
N GLN A 75 21.61 13.15 10.84
CA GLN A 75 20.69 12.18 10.28
C GLN A 75 19.47 12.90 9.71
N VAL A 76 19.17 12.65 8.43
CA VAL A 76 17.99 13.20 7.75
C VAL A 76 17.03 12.07 7.44
N HIS A 77 15.78 12.27 7.83
CA HIS A 77 14.68 11.34 7.60
C HIS A 77 13.73 11.90 6.54
N LEU A 78 13.28 11.05 5.63
CA LEU A 78 12.18 11.37 4.73
C LEU A 78 10.90 10.69 5.25
N GLU A 79 9.86 11.50 5.43
CA GLU A 79 8.56 11.08 5.96
C GLU A 79 7.44 11.48 4.99
N LYS A 80 6.41 10.63 4.94
CA LYS A 80 5.16 10.91 4.22
C LYS A 80 4.12 11.50 5.18
N ARG A 81 3.53 12.62 4.81
CA ARG A 81 2.47 13.30 5.57
C ARG A 81 1.09 12.81 5.10
N ALA A 82 0.09 13.01 5.96
CA ALA A 82 -1.28 12.56 5.72
C ALA A 82 -1.97 13.27 4.54
N ASP A 83 -1.51 14.47 4.19
CA ASP A 83 -1.97 15.26 3.05
C ASP A 83 -1.35 14.80 1.70
N GLY A 84 -0.51 13.76 1.74
CA GLY A 84 0.22 13.26 0.58
C GLY A 84 1.54 13.96 0.32
N SER A 85 1.88 15.00 1.08
CA SER A 85 3.16 15.70 0.95
C SER A 85 4.29 14.89 1.56
N MET A 86 5.50 15.17 1.13
CA MET A 86 6.70 14.57 1.69
C MET A 86 7.46 15.63 2.49
N GLN A 87 8.11 15.24 3.58
CA GLN A 87 8.94 16.14 4.37
C GLN A 87 10.29 15.50 4.69
N LEU A 88 11.34 16.31 4.65
CA LEU A 88 12.65 15.96 5.16
C LEU A 88 12.80 16.55 6.55
N ILE A 89 13.20 15.73 7.52
CA ILE A 89 13.43 16.13 8.90
C ILE A 89 14.86 15.79 9.27
N SER A 90 15.64 16.80 9.63
CA SER A 90 16.97 16.63 10.20
C SER A 90 16.87 16.40 11.72
N ALA A 91 17.82 15.64 12.27
CA ALA A 91 17.99 15.51 13.72
C ALA A 91 18.24 16.86 14.43
N SER A 92 18.68 17.90 13.70
CA SER A 92 18.81 19.27 14.21
C SER A 92 17.47 19.97 14.48
N GLY A 93 16.35 19.39 14.05
CA GLY A 93 15.01 19.97 14.13
C GLY A 93 14.61 20.80 12.91
N ARG A 94 15.49 20.95 11.91
CA ARG A 94 15.14 21.60 10.65
C ARG A 94 14.33 20.68 9.75
N THR A 95 13.33 21.27 9.10
CA THR A 95 12.40 20.56 8.22
C THR A 95 12.31 21.24 6.87
N LEU A 96 12.31 20.45 5.79
CA LEU A 96 11.98 20.90 4.44
C LEU A 96 10.69 20.20 3.99
N LEU A 97 9.69 21.00 3.63
CA LEU A 97 8.44 20.49 3.08
C LEU A 97 8.53 20.41 1.56
N LEU A 98 8.21 19.24 1.00
CA LEU A 98 8.11 19.02 -0.43
C LEU A 98 6.63 19.16 -0.84
N PRO A 99 6.27 20.14 -1.68
CA PRO A 99 4.88 20.38 -2.06
C PRO A 99 4.32 19.23 -2.92
N ASN A 100 3.04 18.88 -2.73
CA ASN A 100 2.36 17.74 -3.38
C ASN A 100 2.54 17.65 -4.91
N ASN A 101 2.58 18.79 -5.58
CA ASN A 101 2.65 18.85 -7.04
C ASN A 101 4.09 19.01 -7.57
N GLY A 102 5.09 18.94 -6.68
CA GLY A 102 6.50 19.04 -7.06
C GLY A 102 7.09 17.70 -7.49
N GLU A 103 8.02 17.75 -8.45
CA GLU A 103 8.78 16.57 -8.88
C GLU A 103 9.57 15.94 -7.73
N SER A 104 10.08 16.75 -6.80
CA SER A 104 10.74 16.30 -5.57
C SER A 104 9.82 15.46 -4.67
N CYS A 105 8.53 15.83 -4.56
CA CYS A 105 7.54 15.07 -3.80
C CYS A 105 7.22 13.74 -4.50
N ARG A 106 7.09 13.74 -5.83
CA ARG A 106 6.85 12.52 -6.63
C ARG A 106 8.01 11.53 -6.49
N LEU A 107 9.25 12.00 -6.67
CA LEU A 107 10.46 11.20 -6.50
C LEU A 107 10.61 10.69 -5.07
N GLY A 108 10.37 11.56 -4.08
CA GLY A 108 10.43 11.20 -2.66
C GLY A 108 9.39 10.15 -2.29
N SER A 109 8.16 10.24 -2.83
CA SER A 109 7.14 9.23 -2.58
C SER A 109 7.45 7.90 -3.29
N GLU A 110 7.99 7.92 -4.51
CA GLU A 110 8.42 6.70 -5.22
C GLU A 110 9.57 6.02 -4.47
N LEU A 111 10.54 6.80 -3.99
CA LEU A 111 11.64 6.33 -3.18
C LEU A 111 11.15 5.73 -1.85
N PHE A 112 10.26 6.44 -1.15
CA PHE A 112 9.70 5.99 0.12
C PHE A 112 8.99 4.65 -0.02
N SER A 113 8.09 4.51 -1.00
CA SER A 113 7.40 3.24 -1.25
C SER A 113 8.39 2.12 -1.58
N ALA A 114 9.35 2.38 -2.48
CA ALA A 114 10.33 1.36 -2.86
C ALA A 114 11.23 0.91 -1.69
N SER A 115 11.61 1.83 -0.81
CA SER A 115 12.39 1.54 0.41
C SER A 115 11.60 0.71 1.42
N ILE A 116 10.31 1.02 1.62
CA ILE A 116 9.41 0.25 2.48
C ILE A 116 9.21 -1.16 1.91
N ASP A 117 8.94 -1.28 0.62
CA ASP A 117 8.68 -2.56 -0.06
C ASP A 117 9.89 -3.50 0.02
N LYS A 118 11.11 -2.96 -0.08
CA LYS A 118 12.34 -3.76 0.03
C LYS A 118 12.88 -3.88 1.46
N GLY A 119 12.29 -3.18 2.43
CA GLY A 119 12.76 -3.15 3.81
C GLY A 119 14.16 -2.53 3.98
N VAL A 120 14.56 -1.62 3.10
CA VAL A 120 15.88 -0.96 3.10
C VAL A 120 15.77 0.49 3.53
N ASN A 121 16.85 1.03 4.11
CA ASN A 121 16.95 2.43 4.53
C ASN A 121 15.83 2.87 5.48
N LEU A 122 15.26 1.95 6.27
CA LEU A 122 14.25 2.25 7.27
C LEU A 122 14.87 2.92 8.48
N SER A 123 14.20 3.92 9.04
CA SER A 123 14.62 4.54 10.29
C SER A 123 14.33 3.61 11.47
N ALA A 124 15.35 3.37 12.31
CA ALA A 124 15.17 2.64 13.56
C ALA A 124 14.44 3.48 14.64
N HIS A 125 14.45 4.81 14.49
CA HIS A 125 13.97 5.74 15.51
C HIS A 125 12.59 6.32 15.20
N ARG A 126 12.15 6.27 13.95
CA ARG A 126 10.89 6.86 13.48
C ARG A 126 10.12 5.87 12.64
N ALA A 127 8.89 5.59 13.07
CA ALA A 127 7.98 4.76 12.29
C ALA A 127 7.65 5.46 10.96
N ASN A 128 7.55 4.67 9.88
CA ASN A 128 7.20 5.16 8.54
C ASN A 128 8.12 6.29 8.04
N ALA A 129 9.41 6.20 8.35
CA ALA A 129 10.42 7.13 7.89
C ALA A 129 11.59 6.35 7.28
N ILE A 130 12.14 6.87 6.19
CA ILE A 130 13.39 6.36 5.61
C ILE A 130 14.56 7.26 6.00
N LEU A 131 15.71 6.66 6.30
CA LEU A 131 16.96 7.37 6.54
C LEU A 131 17.62 7.67 5.20
N ILE A 132 17.85 8.95 4.93
CA ILE A 132 18.62 9.37 3.76
C ILE A 132 20.09 9.29 4.15
N GLN A 133 20.77 8.23 3.69
CA GLN A 133 22.21 8.08 3.86
C GLN A 133 22.94 8.99 2.86
N ARG A 134 24.00 9.65 3.32
CA ARG A 134 24.88 10.50 2.51
C ARG A 134 26.23 9.87 2.33
#